data_AF-A0A0R3PXJ5-F1
#
_entry.id   AF-A0A0R3PXJ5-F1
#
_cell.length_a   1.000
_cell.length_b   1.000
_cell.length_c   1.000
_cell.angle_alpha   90.00
_cell.angle_beta   90.00
_cell.angle_gamma   90.00
#
_symmetry.space_group_name_H-M   'P 1'
#
loop_
_entity.id
_entity.type
_entity.pdbx_description
1 polymer ?
#
loop_
_entity_poly.entity_id
_entity_poly.type
_entity_poly.pdbx_seq_one_letter_code
_entity_poly.pdbx_strand_id
1 'polypeptide(L)'
;MACQDLEFSISRVNLIISKLLDERGKNIKHDYATHNRLVTVLQNHLAMVSVISRSSRSYCIGLRNSDLELAWATFICSRLSRENWFLLEALNDHFALLRLNPSLLNVGRAIFDMGGYQIESPIEKNW
;
A
#
# COMPACT_ATOMS: atom_id res chain seq x y z
N MET A 1 -12.63 8.80 14.82
CA MET A 1 -11.37 8.05 14.55
C MET A 1 -11.50 7.15 13.32
N ALA A 2 -12.34 6.11 13.31
CA ALA A 2 -12.48 5.19 12.16
C ALA A 2 -12.78 5.88 10.81
N CYS A 3 -13.74 6.82 10.77
CA CYS A 3 -14.05 7.58 9.55
C CYS A 3 -12.91 8.51 9.13
N GLN A 4 -12.23 9.14 10.08
CA GLN A 4 -11.08 10.02 9.81
C GLN A 4 -9.91 9.23 9.20
N ASP A 5 -9.66 8.03 9.72
CA ASP A 5 -8.64 7.12 9.19
C ASP A 5 -8.95 6.74 7.73
N LEU A 6 -10.23 6.50 7.41
CA LEU A 6 -10.69 6.23 6.05
C LEU A 6 -10.52 7.45 5.13
N GLU A 7 -11.02 8.62 5.54
CA GLU A 7 -10.94 9.87 4.77
C GLU A 7 -9.49 10.26 4.47
N PHE A 8 -8.60 10.15 5.45
CA PHE A 8 -7.17 10.38 5.27
C PHE A 8 -6.56 9.39 4.28
N SER A 9 -6.93 8.11 4.38
CA SER A 9 -6.44 7.08 3.44
C SER A 9 -6.93 7.34 2.01
N ILE A 10 -8.20 7.72 1.82
CA ILE A 10 -8.78 8.04 0.50
C ILE A 10 -8.12 9.27 -0.12
N SER A 11 -7.91 10.34 0.65
CA SER A 11 -7.27 11.56 0.13
C SER A 11 -5.84 11.30 -0.37
N ARG A 12 -5.08 10.44 0.33
CA ARG A 12 -3.75 10.00 -0.12
C ARG A 12 -3.78 9.19 -1.42
N VAL A 13 -4.76 8.30 -1.58
CA VAL A 13 -4.94 7.54 -2.82
C VAL A 13 -5.17 8.49 -4.00
N ASN A 14 -6.04 9.48 -3.85
CA ASN A 14 -6.29 10.45 -4.92
C ASN A 14 -5.01 11.19 -5.33
N LEU A 15 -4.22 11.66 -4.36
CA LEU A 15 -2.94 12.31 -4.65
C LEU A 15 -1.98 11.40 -5.44
N ILE A 16 -1.85 10.14 -5.02
CA ILE A 16 -0.92 9.19 -5.65
C ILE A 16 -1.41 8.81 -7.05
N ILE A 17 -2.70 8.55 -7.22
CA ILE A 17 -3.27 8.23 -8.53
C ILE A 17 -3.06 9.39 -9.50
N SER A 18 -3.29 10.64 -9.08
CA SER A 18 -3.03 11.82 -9.91
C SER A 18 -1.57 11.89 -10.35
N LYS A 19 -0.61 11.80 -9.41
CA LYS A 19 0.83 11.79 -9.73
C LYS A 19 1.20 10.67 -10.70
N LEU A 20 0.67 9.49 -10.47
CA LEU A 20 0.98 8.30 -11.24
C LEU A 20 0.45 8.41 -12.68
N LEU A 21 -0.75 8.95 -12.85
CA LEU A 21 -1.32 9.22 -14.16
C LEU A 21 -0.55 10.32 -14.90
N ASP A 22 -0.08 11.37 -14.19
CA ASP A 22 0.74 12.43 -14.77
C ASP A 22 2.10 11.90 -15.26
N GLU A 23 2.74 11.01 -14.50
CA GLU A 23 4.07 10.48 -14.84
C GLU A 23 4.05 9.34 -15.87
N ARG A 24 3.14 8.37 -15.74
CA ARG A 24 3.13 7.17 -16.59
C ARG A 24 2.07 7.18 -17.67
N GLY A 25 1.03 8.02 -17.56
CA GLY A 25 -0.07 8.07 -18.50
C GLY A 25 -0.65 6.67 -18.81
N LYS A 26 -0.68 6.30 -20.09
CA LYS A 26 -1.20 5.00 -20.55
C LYS A 26 -0.29 3.81 -20.23
N ASN A 27 0.97 4.03 -19.86
CA ASN A 27 1.95 2.95 -19.62
C ASN A 27 1.72 2.23 -18.28
N ILE A 28 0.87 2.78 -17.39
CA ILE A 28 0.45 2.11 -16.16
C ILE A 28 -0.14 0.71 -16.42
N LYS A 29 -0.75 0.50 -17.59
CA LYS A 29 -1.39 -0.78 -17.94
C LYS A 29 -0.44 -1.97 -17.90
N HIS A 30 0.86 -1.73 -18.04
CA HIS A 30 1.89 -2.78 -18.03
C HIS A 30 2.57 -2.95 -16.66
N ASP A 31 2.28 -2.06 -15.69
CA ASP A 31 2.84 -2.13 -14.34
C ASP A 31 1.86 -2.85 -13.39
N TYR A 32 1.87 -4.18 -13.46
CA TYR A 32 1.03 -5.03 -12.63
C TYR A 32 1.35 -4.94 -11.13
N ALA A 33 2.60 -4.65 -10.76
CA ALA A 33 2.99 -4.53 -9.36
C ALA A 33 2.33 -3.31 -8.70
N THR A 34 2.37 -2.17 -9.39
CA THR A 34 1.69 -0.95 -8.97
C THR A 34 0.17 -1.14 -8.94
N HIS A 35 -0.39 -1.80 -9.96
CA HIS A 35 -1.82 -2.08 -10.03
C HIS A 35 -2.29 -2.97 -8.86
N ASN A 36 -1.54 -4.03 -8.55
CA ASN A 36 -1.87 -4.93 -7.44
C ASN A 36 -1.93 -4.19 -6.10
N ARG A 37 -0.95 -3.30 -5.84
CA ARG A 37 -0.94 -2.49 -4.61
C ARG A 37 -2.15 -1.56 -4.50
N LEU A 38 -2.54 -0.91 -5.60
CA LEU A 38 -3.75 -0.07 -5.62
C LEU A 38 -5.02 -0.89 -5.35
N VAL A 39 -5.14 -2.07 -5.96
CA VAL A 39 -6.27 -2.97 -5.72
C VAL A 39 -6.36 -3.38 -4.25
N THR A 40 -5.25 -3.73 -3.61
CA THR A 40 -5.22 -4.07 -2.18
C THR A 40 -5.70 -2.90 -1.31
N VAL A 41 -5.25 -1.67 -1.59
CA VAL A 41 -5.70 -0.48 -0.86
C VAL A 41 -7.22 -0.25 -1.02
N LEU A 42 -7.75 -0.43 -2.22
CA LEU A 42 -9.19 -0.30 -2.49
C LEU A 42 -10.01 -1.40 -1.79
N GLN A 43 -9.51 -2.63 -1.74
CA GLN A 43 -10.13 -3.72 -0.97
C GLN A 43 -10.18 -3.37 0.52
N ASN A 44 -9.09 -2.81 1.06
CA ASN A 44 -9.04 -2.35 2.44
C ASN A 44 -10.04 -1.22 2.71
N HIS A 45 -10.19 -0.25 1.79
CA HIS A 45 -11.21 0.80 1.91
C HIS A 45 -12.63 0.23 1.92
N LEU A 46 -12.93 -0.75 1.05
CA LEU A 46 -14.22 -1.41 1.05
C LEU A 46 -14.50 -2.11 2.39
N ALA A 47 -13.50 -2.79 2.95
CA ALA A 47 -13.61 -3.40 4.27
C ALA A 47 -13.87 -2.36 5.37
N MET A 48 -13.14 -1.24 5.36
CA MET A 48 -13.32 -0.13 6.31
C MET A 48 -14.73 0.47 6.24
N VAL A 49 -15.22 0.80 5.03
CA VAL A 49 -16.58 1.31 4.83
C VAL A 49 -17.61 0.31 5.35
N SER A 50 -17.44 -0.98 5.02
CA SER A 50 -18.38 -2.03 5.41
C SER A 50 -18.50 -2.16 6.94
N VAL A 51 -17.37 -2.16 7.67
CA VAL A 51 -17.39 -2.26 9.14
C VAL A 51 -17.94 -1.00 9.79
N ILE A 52 -17.60 0.19 9.26
CA ILE A 52 -18.15 1.47 9.74
C ILE A 52 -19.66 1.51 9.54
N SER A 53 -20.16 1.18 8.35
CA SER A 53 -21.60 1.18 8.07
C SER A 53 -22.35 0.21 8.97
N ARG A 54 -21.79 -0.99 9.18
CA ARG A 54 -22.36 -1.99 10.07
C ARG A 54 -22.42 -1.51 11.52
N SER A 55 -21.28 -1.07 12.08
CA SER A 55 -21.20 -0.64 13.47
C SER A 55 -22.07 0.59 13.73
N SER A 56 -22.11 1.53 12.77
CA SER A 56 -22.96 2.73 12.84
C SER A 56 -24.44 2.34 12.91
N ARG A 57 -24.88 1.42 12.05
CA ARG A 57 -26.27 0.93 12.09
C ARG A 57 -26.58 0.20 13.40
N SER A 58 -25.70 -0.70 13.83
CA SER A 58 -25.85 -1.47 15.08
C SER A 58 -26.02 -0.56 16.28
N TYR A 59 -25.21 0.52 16.33
CA TYR A 59 -25.30 1.56 17.34
C TYR A 59 -26.61 2.36 17.26
N CYS A 60 -26.99 2.84 16.08
CA CYS A 60 -28.21 3.64 15.90
C CYS A 60 -29.51 2.89 16.26
N ILE A 61 -29.56 1.56 16.07
CA ILE A 61 -30.73 0.75 16.43
C ILE A 61 -30.65 0.17 17.84
N GLY A 62 -29.56 0.43 18.58
CA GLY A 62 -29.39 0.00 19.97
C GLY A 62 -29.23 -1.52 20.16
N LEU A 63 -28.48 -2.21 19.28
CA LEU A 63 -28.20 -3.63 19.51
C LEU A 63 -27.36 -3.83 20.78
N ARG A 64 -27.57 -4.98 21.46
CA ARG A 64 -26.92 -5.33 22.73
C ARG A 64 -25.39 -5.18 22.74
N ASN A 65 -24.73 -5.45 21.61
CA ASN A 65 -23.28 -5.49 21.48
C ASN A 65 -22.72 -4.35 20.61
N SER A 66 -23.48 -3.26 20.42
CA SER A 66 -23.10 -2.15 19.52
C SER A 66 -21.77 -1.49 19.90
N ASP A 67 -21.49 -1.32 21.20
CA ASP A 67 -20.24 -0.74 21.68
C ASP A 67 -19.01 -1.59 21.30
N LEU A 68 -19.16 -2.92 21.36
CA LEU A 68 -18.12 -3.84 20.93
C LEU A 68 -17.91 -3.76 19.41
N GLU A 69 -18.98 -3.65 18.63
CA GLU A 69 -18.88 -3.44 17.17
C GLU A 69 -18.17 -2.12 16.83
N LEU A 70 -18.39 -1.04 17.58
CA LEU A 70 -17.67 0.23 17.42
C LEU A 70 -16.17 0.10 17.75
N ALA A 71 -15.82 -0.64 18.80
CA ALA A 71 -14.43 -0.92 19.15
C ALA A 71 -13.73 -1.73 18.04
N TRP A 72 -14.41 -2.75 17.50
CA TRP A 72 -13.91 -3.53 16.37
C TRP A 72 -13.74 -2.68 15.10
N ALA A 73 -14.73 -1.85 14.76
CA ALA A 73 -14.63 -0.96 13.61
C ALA A 73 -13.43 -0.03 13.73
N THR A 74 -13.20 0.54 14.92
CA THR A 74 -12.04 1.41 15.18
C THR A 74 -10.73 0.65 15.01
N PHE A 75 -10.60 -0.52 15.63
CA PHE A 75 -9.40 -1.35 15.52
C PHE A 75 -9.09 -1.76 14.06
N ILE A 76 -10.11 -2.24 13.33
CA ILE A 76 -9.96 -2.66 11.94
C ILE A 76 -9.55 -1.47 11.07
N CYS A 77 -10.23 -0.33 11.21
CA CYS A 77 -9.92 0.87 10.44
C CYS A 77 -8.50 1.39 10.70
N SER A 78 -8.05 1.46 11.96
CA SER A 78 -6.70 1.92 12.25
C SER A 78 -5.62 0.96 11.75
N ARG A 79 -5.87 -0.37 11.80
CA ARG A 79 -4.97 -1.37 11.24
C ARG A 79 -4.86 -1.25 9.72
N LEU A 80 -6.00 -1.22 9.03
CA LEU A 80 -6.05 -1.13 7.57
C LEU A 80 -5.53 0.23 7.05
N SER A 81 -5.79 1.33 7.77
CA SER A 81 -5.25 2.64 7.42
C SER A 81 -3.72 2.67 7.49
N ARG A 82 -3.12 2.01 8.50
CA ARG A 82 -1.66 1.87 8.61
C ARG A 82 -1.08 1.02 7.49
N GLU A 83 -1.72 -0.10 7.16
CA GLU A 83 -1.32 -0.95 6.04
C GLU A 83 -1.38 -0.18 4.71
N ASN A 84 -2.48 0.56 4.49
CA ASN A 84 -2.65 1.41 3.33
C ASN A 84 -1.57 2.50 3.27
N TRP A 85 -1.18 3.09 4.39
CA TRP A 85 -0.08 4.05 4.41
C TRP A 85 1.20 3.41 3.87
N PHE A 86 1.63 2.26 4.41
CA PHE A 86 2.85 1.61 3.91
C PHE A 86 2.79 1.28 2.41
N LEU A 87 1.66 0.77 1.92
CA LEU A 87 1.48 0.46 0.50
C LEU A 87 1.55 1.72 -0.38
N LEU A 88 0.92 2.80 0.07
CA LEU A 88 0.87 4.07 -0.64
C LEU A 88 2.19 4.83 -0.58
N GLU A 89 2.90 4.80 0.55
CA GLU A 89 4.26 5.34 0.66
C GLU A 89 5.20 4.58 -0.24
N ALA A 90 5.15 3.24 -0.25
CA ALA A 90 5.96 2.44 -1.14
C ALA A 90 5.67 2.69 -2.62
N LEU A 91 4.45 3.13 -2.98
CA LEU A 91 4.13 3.58 -4.33
C LEU A 91 4.73 4.96 -4.62
N ASN A 92 4.52 5.93 -3.73
CA ASN A 92 5.09 7.28 -3.83
C ASN A 92 6.62 7.24 -3.92
N ASP A 93 7.25 6.40 -3.09
CA ASP A 93 8.67 6.12 -3.08
C ASP A 93 9.13 5.29 -4.26
N HIS A 94 8.30 4.45 -4.89
CA HIS A 94 8.75 3.72 -6.09
C HIS A 94 9.10 4.67 -7.24
N PHE A 95 8.38 5.79 -7.35
CA PHE A 95 8.68 6.86 -8.32
C PHE A 95 9.92 7.68 -7.91
N ALA A 96 10.16 7.85 -6.61
CA ALA A 96 11.31 8.58 -6.09
C ALA A 96 12.60 7.73 -6.06
N LEU A 97 12.58 6.51 -5.52
CA LEU A 97 13.72 5.62 -5.32
C LEU A 97 14.34 5.10 -6.62
N LEU A 98 13.55 4.79 -7.65
CA LEU A 98 14.11 4.44 -8.97
C LEU A 98 14.79 5.63 -9.63
N ARG A 99 14.31 6.86 -9.40
CA ARG A 99 14.98 8.09 -9.87
C ARG A 99 16.21 8.44 -9.03
N LEU A 100 16.17 8.19 -7.72
CA LEU A 100 17.21 8.60 -6.77
C LEU A 100 18.35 7.57 -6.62
N ASN A 101 18.10 6.28 -6.86
CA ASN A 101 19.10 5.24 -6.66
C ASN A 101 19.10 4.19 -7.80
N PRO A 102 19.71 4.54 -8.95
CA PRO A 102 19.83 3.62 -10.11
C PRO A 102 20.60 2.33 -9.78
N SER A 103 21.37 2.30 -8.68
CA SER A 103 22.11 1.12 -8.23
C SER A 103 21.19 -0.08 -7.94
N LEU A 104 19.95 0.15 -7.50
CA LEU A 104 18.97 -0.93 -7.28
C LEU A 104 18.61 -1.67 -8.58
N LEU A 105 18.48 -0.95 -9.69
CA LEU A 105 18.28 -1.56 -11.01
C LEU A 105 19.52 -2.35 -11.44
N ASN A 106 20.71 -1.85 -11.13
CA ASN A 106 21.97 -2.53 -11.46
C ASN A 106 22.11 -3.84 -10.69
N VAL A 107 21.72 -3.89 -9.40
CA VAL A 107 21.71 -5.13 -8.61
C VAL A 107 20.73 -6.15 -9.19
N GLY A 108 19.50 -5.73 -9.51
CA GLY A 108 18.51 -6.63 -10.10
C GLY A 108 18.94 -7.17 -11.46
N ARG A 109 19.48 -6.30 -12.33
CA ARG A 109 20.01 -6.69 -13.64
C ARG A 109 21.20 -7.64 -13.50
N ALA A 110 22.14 -7.37 -12.58
CA ALA A 110 23.29 -8.24 -12.34
C ALA A 110 22.89 -9.66 -11.90
N ILE A 111 21.90 -9.79 -11.03
CA ILE A 111 21.38 -11.09 -10.61
C ILE A 111 20.72 -11.83 -11.79
N PHE A 112 19.99 -11.11 -12.63
CA PHE A 112 19.29 -11.68 -13.79
C PHE A 112 20.27 -12.14 -14.88
N ASP A 113 21.22 -11.28 -15.23
CA ASP A 113 22.22 -11.54 -16.28
C ASP A 113 23.15 -12.70 -15.89
N MET A 114 23.47 -12.83 -14.60
CA MET A 114 24.39 -13.85 -14.09
C MET A 114 23.68 -15.08 -13.48
N GLY A 115 22.35 -15.11 -13.46
CA GLY A 115 21.55 -16.25 -13.04
C GLY A 115 21.60 -16.57 -11.54
N GLY A 116 21.98 -15.63 -10.67
CA GLY A 116 22.11 -15.91 -9.24
C GLY A 116 22.78 -14.80 -8.42
N TYR A 117 23.00 -15.06 -7.14
CA TYR A 117 23.71 -14.15 -6.22
C TYR A 117 25.21 -14.15 -6.52
N GLN A 118 25.80 -12.96 -6.62
CA GLN A 118 27.16 -12.75 -7.17
C GLN A 118 28.16 -12.17 -6.17
N ILE A 119 27.71 -11.74 -5.00
CA ILE A 119 28.62 -11.15 -4.03
C ILE A 119 29.34 -12.29 -3.34
N GLU A 120 30.60 -12.45 -3.70
CA GLU A 120 31.49 -13.45 -3.11
C GLU A 120 31.87 -13.03 -1.68
N SER A 121 32.30 -14.03 -0.91
CA SER A 121 32.76 -13.78 0.44
C SER A 121 33.96 -12.84 0.43
N PRO A 122 34.09 -11.89 1.38
CA PRO A 122 35.27 -11.02 1.47
C PRO A 122 36.61 -11.75 1.69
N ILE A 123 36.56 -13.06 2.00
CA ILE A 123 37.70 -13.94 2.18
C ILE A 123 37.97 -14.85 0.97
N GLU A 124 37.11 -14.81 -0.05
CA GLU A 124 37.33 -15.54 -1.28
C GLU A 124 38.60 -15.00 -1.97
N LYS A 125 39.48 -15.88 -2.41
CA LYS A 125 40.71 -15.48 -3.10
C LYS A 125 40.44 -15.40 -4.59
N ASN A 126 40.50 -14.19 -5.14
CA ASN A 126 40.55 -13.97 -6.58
C ASN A 126 41.97 -14.32 -7.05
N TRP A 127 42.14 -15.54 -7.56
CA TRP A 127 43.40 -16.01 -8.13
C TRP A 127 43.46 -15.73 -9.62
#